data_AF-A0A8J7AU01-F1
#
_entry.id   AF-A0A8J7AU01-F1
#
_cell.length_a   1.000
_cell.length_b   1.000
_cell.length_c   1.000
_cell.angle_alpha   90.00
_cell.angle_beta   90.00
_cell.angle_gamma   90.00
#
_symmetry.space_group_name_H-M   'P 1'
#
loop_
_entity.id
_entity.type
_entity.pdbx_description
1 polymer ?
#
loop_
_entity_poly.entity_id
_entity_poly.type
_entity_poly.pdbx_seq_one_letter_code
_entity_poly.pdbx_strand_id
1 'polypeptide(L)'
;MNKIEVKHRDSVLRAYFEGRDWDRNNEYALKRKFVTNSETLMPNYPYLIDDEWEVESSRTEKGKGDLLFTDGAGRFSVVEVKWIDLEGPNGSRTGSTRRDSNRKKKKQVKEQAVKYAQALGRLLDSFSEIEGYSYTNEGTTPQLQTKLTPDDIPEIHE
;
A
#
# COMPACT_ATOMS: atom_id res chain seq x y z
N MET A 1 11.10 -16.33 3.21
CA MET A 1 10.24 -16.08 4.39
C MET A 1 9.59 -17.38 4.86
N ASN A 2 9.39 -17.58 6.17
CA ASN A 2 8.80 -18.81 6.72
C ASN A 2 7.27 -18.82 6.50
N LYS A 3 6.72 -19.87 5.87
CA LYS A 3 5.27 -19.98 5.60
C LYS A 3 4.38 -19.90 6.85
N ILE A 4 4.86 -20.40 7.99
CA ILE A 4 4.11 -20.35 9.25
C ILE A 4 4.01 -18.89 9.73
N GLU A 5 5.12 -18.16 9.65
CA GLU A 5 5.18 -16.74 10.02
C GLU A 5 4.31 -15.88 9.11
N VAL A 6 4.33 -16.11 7.80
CA VAL A 6 3.48 -15.41 6.82
C VAL A 6 2.01 -15.56 7.18
N LYS A 7 1.56 -16.80 7.39
CA LYS A 7 0.16 -17.09 7.74
C LYS A 7 -0.24 -16.52 9.09
N HIS A 8 0.68 -16.55 10.06
CA HIS A 8 0.43 -15.98 11.38
C HIS A 8 0.25 -14.46 11.30
N ARG A 9 1.17 -13.76 10.62
CA ARG A 9 1.06 -12.30 10.39
C ARG A 9 -0.24 -11.94 9.69
N ASP A 10 -0.58 -12.65 8.61
CA ASP A 10 -1.82 -12.46 7.87
C ASP A 10 -3.05 -12.62 8.76
N SER A 11 -3.12 -13.71 9.53
CA SER A 11 -4.23 -13.95 10.45
C SER A 11 -4.37 -12.85 11.52
N VAL A 12 -3.26 -12.40 12.10
CA VAL A 12 -3.27 -11.34 13.13
C VAL A 12 -3.72 -10.00 12.52
N LEU A 13 -3.19 -9.62 11.37
CA LEU A 13 -3.50 -8.35 10.72
C LEU A 13 -4.95 -8.34 10.21
N ARG A 14 -5.43 -9.43 9.61
CA ARG A 14 -6.84 -9.53 9.18
C ARG A 14 -7.80 -9.43 10.35
N ALA A 15 -7.52 -10.13 11.47
CA ALA A 15 -8.31 -9.99 12.69
C ALA A 15 -8.30 -8.54 13.23
N TYR A 16 -7.15 -7.86 13.16
CA TYR A 16 -7.03 -6.44 13.54
C TYR A 16 -7.92 -5.54 12.68
N PHE A 17 -7.97 -5.75 11.36
CA PHE A 17 -8.84 -4.99 10.46
C PHE A 17 -10.32 -5.34 10.62
N GLU A 18 -10.67 -6.60 10.92
CA GLU A 18 -12.05 -7.04 11.11
C GLU A 18 -12.68 -6.46 12.38
N GLY A 19 -11.97 -6.52 13.51
CA GLY A 19 -12.49 -6.20 14.85
C GLY A 19 -12.59 -4.72 15.23
N ARG A 20 -12.40 -3.79 14.28
CA ARG A 20 -12.33 -2.34 14.55
C ARG A 20 -13.32 -1.55 13.70
N ASP A 21 -14.13 -0.72 14.36
CA ASP A 21 -15.21 0.09 13.77
C ASP A 21 -14.93 1.60 13.90
N TRP A 22 -13.73 2.03 13.46
CA TRP A 22 -13.30 3.44 13.55
C TRP A 22 -13.79 4.26 12.35
N ASP A 23 -15.10 4.43 12.25
CA ASP A 23 -15.81 5.06 11.11
C ASP A 23 -15.53 6.57 10.90
N ARG A 24 -14.63 7.18 11.69
CA ARG A 24 -14.36 8.63 11.60
C ARG A 24 -13.23 9.00 10.64
N ASN A 25 -12.41 8.04 10.19
CA ASN A 25 -11.32 8.31 9.25
C ASN A 25 -11.56 7.59 7.92
N ASN A 26 -11.94 8.35 6.89
CA ASN A 26 -12.26 7.81 5.57
C ASN A 26 -11.10 7.04 4.91
N GLU A 27 -9.84 7.41 5.18
CA GLU A 27 -8.68 6.71 4.62
C GLU A 27 -8.48 5.35 5.29
N TYR A 28 -8.69 5.28 6.62
CA TYR A 28 -8.67 4.01 7.33
C TYR A 28 -9.83 3.10 6.93
N ALA A 29 -11.03 3.65 6.77
CA ALA A 29 -12.19 2.91 6.27
C ALA A 29 -11.93 2.32 4.88
N LEU A 30 -11.28 3.08 3.99
CA LEU A 30 -10.87 2.60 2.67
C LEU A 30 -9.80 1.51 2.77
N LYS A 31 -8.79 1.67 3.64
CA LYS A 31 -7.75 0.66 3.89
C LYS A 31 -8.35 -0.65 4.42
N ARG A 32 -9.26 -0.58 5.40
CA ARG A 32 -10.01 -1.74 5.91
C ARG A 32 -10.82 -2.42 4.82
N LYS A 33 -11.57 -1.64 4.02
CA LYS A 33 -12.33 -2.18 2.89
C LYS A 33 -11.42 -2.90 1.90
N PHE A 34 -10.24 -2.35 1.64
CA PHE A 34 -9.25 -3.01 0.78
C PHE A 34 -8.81 -4.35 1.37
N VAL A 35 -8.35 -4.38 2.62
CA VAL A 35 -7.86 -5.61 3.27
C VAL A 35 -8.94 -6.69 3.35
N THR A 36 -10.16 -6.33 3.71
CA THR A 36 -11.29 -7.28 3.81
C THR A 36 -11.71 -7.85 2.44
N ASN A 37 -11.39 -7.17 1.34
CA ASN A 37 -11.68 -7.64 -0.01
C ASN A 37 -10.42 -8.05 -0.79
N SER A 38 -9.24 -8.12 -0.13
CA SER A 38 -7.96 -8.27 -0.82
C SER A 38 -7.82 -9.60 -1.56
N GLU A 39 -8.49 -10.66 -1.09
CA GLU A 39 -8.53 -11.95 -1.79
C GLU A 39 -9.12 -11.84 -3.20
N THR A 40 -10.10 -10.94 -3.39
CA THR A 40 -10.70 -10.68 -4.70
C THR A 40 -9.91 -9.61 -5.47
N LEU A 41 -9.43 -8.57 -4.78
CA LEU A 41 -8.75 -7.43 -5.41
C LEU A 41 -7.32 -7.75 -5.84
N MET A 42 -6.64 -8.63 -5.11
CA MET A 42 -5.24 -9.02 -5.30
C MET A 42 -5.03 -10.53 -5.09
N PRO A 43 -5.65 -11.38 -5.94
CA PRO A 43 -5.60 -12.84 -5.77
C PRO A 43 -4.19 -13.43 -5.85
N ASN A 44 -3.24 -12.72 -6.48
CA ASN A 44 -1.85 -13.15 -6.58
C ASN A 44 -1.03 -12.90 -5.30
N TYR A 45 -1.55 -12.11 -4.35
CA TYR A 45 -0.88 -11.73 -3.11
C TYR A 45 -1.79 -11.98 -1.90
N PRO A 46 -2.08 -13.26 -1.57
CA PRO A 46 -3.08 -13.63 -0.59
C PRO A 46 -2.76 -13.21 0.85
N TYR A 47 -1.47 -13.02 1.19
CA TYR A 47 -1.05 -12.80 2.57
C TYR A 47 -0.69 -11.34 2.82
N LEU A 48 -1.39 -10.68 3.73
CA LEU A 48 -1.00 -9.39 4.30
C LEU A 48 0.06 -9.66 5.38
N ILE A 49 1.24 -9.04 5.28
CA ILE A 49 2.34 -9.30 6.21
C ILE A 49 2.73 -8.08 7.03
N ASP A 50 2.33 -6.88 6.62
CA ASP A 50 2.58 -5.67 7.41
C ASP A 50 1.57 -4.55 7.10
N ASP A 51 1.34 -3.69 8.08
CA ASP A 51 0.53 -2.45 8.03
C ASP A 51 1.37 -1.31 8.62
N GLU A 52 1.47 -0.19 7.91
CA GLU A 52 2.32 0.94 8.32
C GLU A 52 3.82 0.57 8.48
N TRP A 53 4.34 -0.24 7.56
CA TRP A 53 5.70 -0.77 7.60
C TRP A 53 6.77 0.32 7.39
N GLU A 54 7.91 0.18 8.08
CA GLU A 54 9.01 1.14 7.99
C GLU A 54 9.75 1.01 6.66
N VAL A 55 9.75 2.09 5.86
CA VAL A 55 10.42 2.14 4.54
C VAL A 55 11.94 2.17 4.69
N GLU A 56 12.44 2.65 5.82
CA GLU A 56 13.83 2.50 6.23
C GLU A 56 13.88 2.18 7.74
N SER A 57 14.55 1.08 8.08
CA SER A 57 14.69 0.61 9.45
C SER A 57 15.25 1.70 10.37
N SER A 58 14.57 1.94 11.50
CA SER A 58 14.99 2.92 12.52
C SER A 58 15.00 4.38 12.07
N ARG A 59 14.39 4.69 10.91
CA ARG A 59 14.24 6.05 10.38
C ARG A 59 12.78 6.36 10.06
N THR A 60 11.95 6.41 11.11
CA THR A 60 10.52 6.73 11.01
C THR A 60 10.22 8.04 10.26
N GLU A 61 11.17 8.97 10.21
CA GLU A 61 11.07 10.21 9.44
C GLU A 61 11.09 10.01 7.91
N LYS A 62 11.52 8.85 7.42
CA LYS A 62 11.65 8.56 5.99
C LYS A 62 10.42 7.95 5.34
N GLY A 63 9.38 7.72 6.15
CA GLY A 63 8.04 7.34 5.71
C GLY A 63 7.67 5.94 6.15
N LYS A 64 6.35 5.73 6.21
CA LYS A 64 5.72 4.42 6.41
C LYS A 64 4.90 4.09 5.17
N GLY A 65 5.01 2.85 4.70
CA GLY A 65 4.16 2.34 3.62
C GLY A 65 2.87 1.79 4.19
N ASP A 66 1.75 1.90 3.47
CA ASP A 66 0.45 1.58 4.04
C ASP A 66 0.24 0.08 4.25
N LEU A 67 0.40 -0.74 3.21
CA LEU A 67 0.18 -2.18 3.28
C LEU A 67 1.26 -2.93 2.50
N LEU A 68 1.69 -4.07 3.04
CA LEU A 68 2.62 -4.99 2.39
C LEU A 68 2.03 -6.40 2.31
N PHE A 69 1.91 -6.93 1.09
CA PHE A 69 1.45 -8.30 0.85
C PHE A 69 2.54 -9.17 0.22
N THR A 70 2.34 -10.49 0.27
CA THR A 70 3.18 -11.48 -0.39
C THR A 70 2.37 -12.69 -0.88
N ASP A 71 2.94 -13.43 -1.83
CA ASP A 71 2.51 -14.78 -2.18
C ASP A 71 3.09 -15.89 -1.27
N GLY A 72 4.03 -15.53 -0.39
CA GLY A 72 4.76 -16.46 0.46
C GLY A 72 5.84 -17.27 -0.27
N ALA A 73 6.13 -16.94 -1.53
CA ALA A 73 7.13 -17.58 -2.40
C ALA A 73 8.13 -16.58 -3.01
N GLY A 74 8.17 -15.34 -2.51
CA GLY A 74 9.17 -14.33 -2.87
C GLY A 74 8.64 -13.20 -3.76
N ARG A 75 7.35 -13.21 -4.11
CA ARG A 75 6.69 -12.05 -4.71
C ARG A 75 6.07 -11.19 -3.62
N PHE A 76 6.18 -9.88 -3.78
CA PHE A 76 5.64 -8.90 -2.85
C PHE A 76 4.83 -7.85 -3.57
N SER A 77 3.90 -7.24 -2.84
CA SER A 77 3.24 -6.04 -3.33
C SER A 77 3.11 -4.99 -2.25
N VAL A 78 3.48 -3.76 -2.59
CA VAL A 78 3.23 -2.57 -1.76
C VAL A 78 1.95 -1.91 -2.25
N VAL A 79 1.02 -1.61 -1.36
CA VAL A 79 -0.23 -0.93 -1.71
C VAL A 79 -0.35 0.36 -0.92
N GLU A 80 -0.32 1.49 -1.63
CA GLU A 80 -0.54 2.82 -1.06
C GLU A 80 -2.01 3.23 -1.22
N VAL A 81 -2.64 3.63 -0.12
CA VAL A 81 -4.07 3.91 -0.03
C VAL A 81 -4.29 5.41 0.16
N LYS A 82 -5.13 6.03 -0.67
CA LYS A 82 -5.47 7.45 -0.54
C LYS A 82 -6.96 7.73 -0.65
N TRP A 83 -7.52 8.40 0.36
CA TRP A 83 -8.85 8.97 0.23
C TRP A 83 -8.83 10.29 -0.56
N ILE A 84 -9.65 10.35 -1.60
CA ILE A 84 -9.90 11.51 -2.44
C ILE A 84 -11.22 12.16 -2.02
N ASP A 85 -11.16 13.46 -1.75
CA ASP A 85 -12.31 14.25 -1.32
C ASP A 85 -13.18 14.62 -2.54
N LEU A 86 -14.25 13.85 -2.75
CA LEU A 86 -15.15 14.01 -3.89
C LEU A 86 -16.19 15.12 -3.69
N GLU A 87 -16.60 15.35 -2.45
CA GLU A 87 -17.76 16.21 -2.11
C GLU A 87 -17.34 17.52 -1.43
N GLY A 88 -16.13 17.59 -0.85
CA GLY A 88 -15.66 18.74 -0.06
C GLY A 88 -16.28 18.82 1.33
N PRO A 89 -15.64 19.48 2.31
CA PRO A 89 -16.31 19.78 3.58
C PRO A 89 -17.39 20.83 3.31
N ASN A 90 -18.66 20.44 3.39
CA ASN A 90 -19.82 21.32 3.22
C ASN A 90 -19.82 22.13 1.90
N GLY A 91 -19.27 21.60 0.80
CA GLY A 91 -19.25 22.29 -0.50
C GLY A 91 -18.36 23.55 -0.58
N SER A 92 -17.49 23.79 0.40
CA SER A 92 -16.78 25.07 0.56
C SER A 92 -15.47 25.23 -0.23
N ARG A 93 -14.95 24.17 -0.88
CA ARG A 93 -13.83 24.29 -1.84
C ARG A 93 -14.36 24.39 -3.27
N THR A 94 -14.18 25.56 -3.86
CA THR A 94 -14.51 25.83 -5.27
C THR A 94 -13.86 24.82 -6.22
N GLY A 95 -14.58 24.46 -7.28
CA GLY A 95 -14.31 23.26 -8.08
C GLY A 95 -12.93 23.16 -8.74
N SER A 96 -12.19 24.25 -8.98
CA SER A 96 -10.83 24.20 -9.54
C SER A 96 -9.76 23.81 -8.52
N THR A 97 -9.70 24.49 -7.38
CA THR A 97 -8.70 24.22 -6.32
C THR A 97 -8.80 22.80 -5.77
N ARG A 98 -10.04 22.28 -5.62
CA ARG A 98 -10.26 20.89 -5.22
C ARG A 98 -9.75 19.90 -6.27
N ARG A 99 -10.07 20.13 -7.55
CA ARG A 99 -9.56 19.30 -8.65
C ARG A 99 -8.05 19.26 -8.67
N ASP A 100 -7.39 20.40 -8.47
CA ASP A 100 -5.93 20.47 -8.40
C ASP A 100 -5.37 19.74 -7.18
N SER A 101 -5.97 19.90 -6.00
CA SER A 101 -5.57 19.18 -4.79
C SER A 101 -5.72 17.67 -4.97
N ASN A 102 -6.85 17.20 -5.50
CA ASN A 102 -7.08 15.79 -5.77
C ASN A 102 -6.12 15.26 -6.83
N ARG A 103 -5.83 16.02 -7.90
CA ARG A 103 -4.82 15.66 -8.89
C ARG A 103 -3.44 15.50 -8.26
N LYS A 104 -3.05 16.40 -7.35
CA LYS A 104 -1.78 16.30 -6.61
C LYS A 104 -1.75 15.07 -5.71
N LYS A 105 -2.80 14.81 -4.92
CA LYS A 105 -2.92 13.60 -4.08
C LYS A 105 -2.80 12.32 -4.90
N LYS A 106 -3.49 12.25 -6.04
CA LYS A 106 -3.43 11.10 -6.96
C LYS A 106 -2.03 10.91 -7.54
N LYS A 107 -1.37 12.00 -7.92
CA LYS A 107 0.01 11.92 -8.40
C LYS A 107 0.94 11.41 -7.29
N GLN A 108 0.80 11.95 -6.09
CA GLN A 108 1.62 11.60 -4.93
C GLN A 108 1.47 10.13 -4.52
N VAL A 109 0.24 9.60 -4.41
CA VAL A 109 0.03 8.19 -4.02
C VAL A 109 0.64 7.23 -5.06
N LYS A 110 0.61 7.59 -6.35
CA LYS A 110 1.25 6.81 -7.41
C LYS A 110 2.77 6.83 -7.27
N GLU A 111 3.35 8.01 -7.07
CA GLU A 111 4.79 8.17 -6.86
C GLU A 111 5.27 7.45 -5.61
N GLN A 112 4.48 7.46 -4.52
CA GLN A 112 4.77 6.72 -3.30
C GLN A 112 4.77 5.21 -3.53
N ALA A 113 3.78 4.67 -4.25
CA ALA A 113 3.73 3.24 -4.56
C ALA A 113 4.99 2.77 -5.31
N VAL A 114 5.48 3.57 -6.26
CA VAL A 114 6.74 3.30 -6.96
C VAL A 114 7.94 3.40 -6.03
N LYS A 115 8.06 4.51 -5.30
CA LYS A 115 9.18 4.76 -4.38
C LYS A 115 9.31 3.63 -3.35
N TYR A 116 8.20 3.20 -2.77
CA TYR A 116 8.21 2.21 -1.71
C TYR A 116 8.41 0.79 -2.21
N ALA A 117 7.96 0.45 -3.42
CA ALA A 117 8.34 -0.79 -4.07
C ALA A 117 9.87 -0.88 -4.27
N GLN A 118 10.50 0.22 -4.73
CA GLN A 118 11.96 0.29 -4.85
C GLN A 118 12.67 0.22 -3.49
N ALA A 119 12.13 0.90 -2.48
CA ALA A 119 12.71 0.86 -1.14
C ALA A 119 12.65 -0.55 -0.55
N LEU A 120 11.50 -1.25 -0.69
CA LEU A 120 11.37 -2.64 -0.28
C LEU A 120 12.42 -3.53 -0.98
N GLY A 121 12.62 -3.34 -2.29
CA GLY A 121 13.63 -4.08 -3.05
C GLY A 121 15.06 -3.90 -2.52
N ARG A 122 15.38 -2.74 -1.93
CA ARG A 122 16.68 -2.49 -1.28
C ARG A 122 16.80 -3.10 0.12
N LEU A 123 15.68 -3.37 0.78
CA LEU A 123 15.65 -3.95 2.14
C LEU A 123 15.64 -5.49 2.13
N LEU A 124 15.14 -6.09 1.05
CA LEU A 124 15.01 -7.53 0.95
C LEU A 124 16.31 -8.14 0.42
N ASP A 125 16.85 -9.12 1.15
CA ASP A 125 18.01 -9.91 0.69
C ASP A 125 17.72 -10.69 -0.60
N SER A 126 16.45 -11.08 -0.82
CA SER A 126 16.02 -11.81 -2.00
C SER A 126 14.53 -11.62 -2.25
N PHE A 127 14.16 -11.44 -3.52
CA PHE A 127 12.79 -11.45 -4.00
C PHE A 127 12.78 -11.88 -5.48
N SER A 128 11.64 -12.34 -5.98
CA SER A 128 11.47 -12.62 -7.41
C SER A 128 10.81 -11.43 -8.13
N GLU A 129 9.87 -10.78 -7.46
CA GLU A 129 9.12 -9.66 -8.01
C GLU A 129 8.53 -8.77 -6.92
N ILE A 130 8.50 -7.46 -7.15
CA ILE A 130 7.81 -6.48 -6.32
C ILE A 130 6.90 -5.64 -7.19
N GLU A 131 5.61 -5.60 -6.86
CA GLU A 131 4.63 -4.75 -7.54
C GLU A 131 4.16 -3.61 -6.62
N GLY A 132 4.23 -2.37 -7.11
CA GLY A 132 3.74 -1.19 -6.40
C GLY A 132 2.36 -0.79 -6.91
N TYR A 133 1.37 -0.72 -6.03
CA TYR A 133 0.00 -0.37 -6.34
C TYR A 133 -0.44 0.92 -5.65
N SER A 134 -1.30 1.68 -6.32
CA SER A 134 -2.08 2.75 -5.69
C SER A 134 -3.55 2.38 -5.64
N TYR A 135 -4.22 2.68 -4.54
CA TYR A 135 -5.64 2.44 -4.34
C TYR A 135 -6.33 3.70 -3.80
N THR A 136 -7.45 4.07 -4.43
CA THR A 136 -8.22 5.26 -4.03
C THR A 136 -9.71 4.96 -4.07
N ASN A 137 -10.51 5.74 -3.34
CA ASN A 137 -11.97 5.62 -3.31
C ASN A 137 -12.67 6.01 -4.63
N GLU A 138 -11.94 6.48 -5.64
CA GLU A 138 -12.49 6.72 -6.99
C GLU A 138 -12.51 5.47 -7.86
N GLY A 139 -11.67 4.47 -7.54
CA GLY A 139 -11.55 3.22 -8.29
C GLY A 139 -12.11 2.04 -7.51
N THR A 140 -12.56 1.02 -8.23
CA THR A 140 -12.99 -0.26 -7.62
C THR A 140 -11.82 -1.22 -7.41
N THR A 141 -10.71 -1.03 -8.14
CA THR A 141 -9.54 -1.91 -8.12
C THR A 141 -8.22 -1.14 -7.89
N PRO A 142 -7.22 -1.76 -7.24
CA PRO A 142 -5.89 -1.19 -7.15
C PRO A 142 -5.26 -1.06 -8.55
N GLN A 143 -4.48 0.00 -8.74
CA GLN A 143 -3.83 0.32 -10.01
C GLN A 143 -2.34 0.03 -9.89
N LEU A 144 -1.81 -0.86 -10.73
CA LEU A 144 -0.38 -1.14 -10.82
C LEU A 144 0.37 0.12 -11.28
N GLN A 145 1.41 0.50 -10.55
CA GLN A 145 2.26 1.66 -10.85
C GLN A 145 3.67 1.26 -11.27
N THR A 146 4.20 0.17 -10.68
CA THR A 146 5.50 -0.38 -11.06
C THR A 146 5.53 -1.88 -10.79
N LYS A 147 6.42 -2.57 -11.49
CA LYS A 147 6.76 -3.97 -11.34
C LYS A 147 8.27 -4.05 -11.45
N LEU A 148 8.91 -4.58 -10.42
CA LEU A 148 10.36 -4.63 -10.26
C LEU A 148 10.80 -6.08 -10.11
N THR A 149 11.86 -6.43 -10.80
CA THR A 149 12.64 -7.65 -10.64
C THR A 149 13.97 -7.31 -9.95
N PRO A 150 14.77 -8.31 -9.51
CA PRO A 150 16.08 -8.05 -8.91
C PRO A 150 16.98 -7.13 -9.75
N ASP A 151 16.94 -7.28 -11.08
CA ASP A 151 17.76 -6.48 -12.01
C ASP A 151 17.36 -4.99 -12.06
N ASP A 152 16.15 -4.65 -11.61
CA ASP A 152 15.64 -3.28 -11.59
C ASP A 152 16.06 -2.49 -10.32
N ILE A 153 16.62 -3.17 -9.31
CA ILE A 153 17.08 -2.54 -8.08
C ILE A 153 18.57 -2.20 -8.20
N PRO A 154 18.94 -0.92 -8.24
CA PRO A 154 20.35 -0.56 -8.36
C PRO A 154 21.12 -1.06 -7.14
N GLU A 155 22.24 -1.74 -7.38
CA GLU A 155 23.20 -2.09 -6.33
C GLU A 155 23.63 -0.83 -5.59
N ILE A 156 23.50 -0.85 -4.27
CA ILE A 156 24.07 0.19 -3.42
C ILE A 156 25.55 -0.15 -3.30
N HIS A 157 26.40 0.45 -4.14
CA HIS A 157 27.84 0.47 -3.87
C HIS A 157 28.05 1.39 -2.66
N GLU A 158 28.24 0.80 -1.47
CA GLU A 158 28.77 1.50 -0.29
C GLU A 158 30.26 1.83 -0.44
#